data_AF-A0A536YGK1-F1
#
_entry.id   AF-A0A536YGK1-F1
#
_cell.length_a   1.000
_cell.length_b   1.000
_cell.length_c   1.000
_cell.angle_alpha   90.00
_cell.angle_beta   90.00
_cell.angle_gamma   90.00
#
_symmetry.space_group_name_H-M   'P 1'
#
loop_
_entity.id
_entity.type
_entity.pdbx_description
1 polymer ?
#
loop_
_entity_poly.entity_id
_entity_poly.type
_entity_poly.pdbx_seq_one_letter_code
_entity_poly.pdbx_strand_id
1 'polypeptide(L)' 'MRVIAFKEKSQVLAAHYGWSLPSAKGYVDGETYRKRAKAPPVRVLVGIDDYSEGFRAGYFHRPPSEQILSGGPPAQSG' A
#
# COMPACT_ATOMS: atom_id res chain seq x y z
N MET A 1 -9.61 15.74 12.69
CA MET A 1 -10.51 14.93 11.84
C MET A 1 -9.85 13.79 11.03
N ARG A 2 -8.56 13.84 10.64
CA ARG A 2 -7.95 12.75 9.81
C ARG A 2 -7.77 11.38 10.49
N VAL A 3 -7.60 11.34 11.80
CA VAL A 3 -7.32 10.08 12.54
C VAL A 3 -8.57 9.18 12.60
N ILE A 4 -9.76 9.78 12.68
CA ILE A 4 -11.04 9.08 12.73
C ILE A 4 -11.29 8.38 11.38
N ALA A 5 -11.16 9.12 10.27
CA ALA A 5 -11.28 8.56 8.92
C ALA A 5 -10.26 7.44 8.62
N PHE A 6 -9.05 7.53 9.17
CA PHE A 6 -8.03 6.49 9.00
C PHE A 6 -8.41 5.21 9.76
N LYS A 7 -8.82 5.34 11.03
CA LYS A 7 -9.26 4.21 11.85
C LYS A 7 -10.47 3.53 11.24
N GLU A 8 -11.45 4.32 10.78
CA GLU A 8 -12.64 3.82 10.10
C GLU A 8 -12.29 3.07 8.82
N LYS A 9 -11.39 3.63 7.99
CA LYS A 9 -10.96 2.96 6.75
C LYS A 9 -10.29 1.61 7.03
N SER A 10 -9.38 1.54 7.99
CA SER A 10 -8.71 0.27 8.34
C SER A 10 -9.69 -0.76 8.90
N GLN A 11 -10.67 -0.35 9.69
CA GLN A 11 -11.71 -1.25 10.21
C GLN A 11 -12.61 -1.78 9.09
N VAL A 12 -13.03 -0.93 8.16
CA VAL A 12 -13.83 -1.34 7.00
C VAL A 12 -13.05 -2.31 6.12
N LEU A 13 -11.77 -2.03 5.84
CA LEU A 13 -10.91 -2.93 5.05
C LEU A 13 -10.71 -4.29 5.73
N ALA A 14 -10.47 -4.29 7.05
CA ALA A 14 -10.34 -5.53 7.82
C ALA A 14 -11.60 -6.38 7.72
N ALA A 15 -12.78 -5.78 7.92
CA ALA A 15 -14.06 -6.48 7.82
C ALA A 15 -14.36 -6.98 6.41
N HIS A 16 -14.10 -6.17 5.39
CA HIS A 16 -14.43 -6.49 4.00
C HIS A 16 -13.54 -7.59 3.42
N TYR A 17 -12.23 -7.54 3.69
CA TYR A 17 -11.26 -8.48 3.11
C TYR A 17 -10.86 -9.62 4.04
N GLY A 18 -11.42 -9.67 5.25
CA GLY A 18 -11.01 -10.64 6.27
C GLY A 18 -9.57 -10.46 6.75
N TRP A 19 -9.01 -9.25 6.61
CA TRP A 19 -7.65 -8.94 7.03
C TRP A 19 -7.56 -8.71 8.54
N SER A 20 -6.38 -8.97 9.11
CA SER A 20 -6.10 -8.51 10.46
C SER A 20 -6.09 -6.98 10.51
N LEU A 21 -6.48 -6.40 11.66
CA LEU A 21 -6.42 -4.95 11.85
C LEU A 21 -5.02 -4.36 11.60
N PRO A 22 -3.91 -5.00 12.02
CA PRO A 22 -2.56 -4.57 11.66
C PRO A 22 -2.31 -4.52 10.15
N SER A 23 -2.72 -5.54 9.39
CA SER A 23 -2.58 -5.54 7.93
C SER A 23 -3.38 -4.43 7.26
N ALA A 24 -4.64 -4.26 7.64
CA ALA A 24 -5.47 -3.18 7.11
C ALA A 24 -4.92 -1.79 7.46
N LYS A 25 -4.33 -1.63 8.65
CA LYS A 25 -3.64 -0.40 9.04
C LYS A 25 -2.40 -0.15 8.18
N GLY A 26 -1.56 -1.17 8.04
CA GLY A 26 -0.38 -1.13 7.18
C GLY A 26 -0.75 -0.69 5.77
N TYR A 27 -1.77 -1.30 5.19
CA TYR A 27 -2.24 -0.99 3.83
C TYR A 27 -2.60 0.49 3.64
N VAL A 28 -3.38 1.06 4.56
CA VAL A 28 -3.77 2.49 4.45
C VAL A 28 -2.57 3.41 4.63
N ASP A 29 -1.63 3.07 5.52
CA ASP A 29 -0.38 3.82 5.67
C ASP A 29 0.49 3.72 4.40
N GLY A 30 0.62 2.54 3.81
CA GLY A 30 1.33 2.32 2.55
C GLY A 30 0.74 3.14 1.41
N GLU A 31 -0.59 3.10 1.22
CA GLU A 31 -1.28 3.94 0.24
C GLU A 31 -1.00 5.43 0.47
N THR A 32 -0.99 5.86 1.73
CA THR A 32 -0.76 7.27 2.10
C THR A 32 0.67 7.70 1.77
N TYR A 33 1.65 6.83 2.01
CA TYR A 33 3.05 7.09 1.64
C TYR A 33 3.20 7.19 0.11
N ARG A 34 2.59 6.27 -0.63
CA ARG A 34 2.58 6.30 -2.10
C ARG A 34 1.99 7.61 -2.64
N LYS A 35 0.77 7.97 -2.19
CA LYS A 35 0.07 9.19 -2.61
C LYS A 35 0.84 10.47 -2.29
N ARG A 36 1.74 10.44 -1.30
CA ARG A 36 2.59 11.57 -0.91
C ARG A 36 4.00 11.48 -1.49
N ALA A 37 4.28 10.53 -2.39
CA ALA A 37 5.61 10.25 -2.94
C ALA A 37 6.70 10.12 -1.86
N LYS A 38 6.36 9.53 -0.70
CA LYS A 38 7.28 9.34 0.42
C LYS A 38 7.94 7.97 0.37
N ALA A 39 9.25 7.93 0.57
CA ALA A 39 9.98 6.69 0.73
C ALA A 39 9.48 5.90 1.96
N PRO A 40 9.24 4.58 1.85
CA PRO A 40 8.91 3.73 2.98
C PRO A 40 10.06 3.63 3.98
N PRO A 41 9.78 3.59 5.29
CA PRO A 41 10.78 3.22 6.28
C PRO A 41 11.35 1.81 6.03
N VAL A 42 12.65 1.60 6.21
CA VAL A 42 13.28 0.27 5.99
C VAL A 42 12.59 -0.83 6.79
N ARG A 43 12.21 -0.55 8.05
CA ARG A 43 11.53 -1.51 8.93
C ARG A 43 10.26 -2.13 8.31
N VAL A 44 9.48 -1.36 7.55
CA VAL A 44 8.24 -1.87 6.92
C VAL A 44 8.51 -2.59 5.60
N LEU A 45 9.69 -2.36 5.01
CA LEU A 45 10.12 -3.08 3.80
C LEU A 45 10.64 -4.47 4.11
N VAL A 46 11.28 -4.66 5.27
CA VAL A 46 11.90 -5.95 5.66
C VAL A 46 11.10 -6.70 6.74
N GLY A 47 10.18 -6.03 7.43
CA GLY A 47 9.37 -6.65 8.48
C GLY A 47 8.46 -7.75 7.94
N ILE A 48 8.37 -8.85 8.68
CA ILE A 48 7.52 -10.01 8.35
C ILE A 48 6.19 -10.00 9.12
N ASP A 49 5.96 -8.97 9.93
CA ASP A 49 4.69 -8.79 10.64
C ASP A 49 3.57 -8.32 9.71
N ASP A 50 2.34 -8.62 10.11
CA ASP A 50 1.09 -8.28 9.42
C ASP A 50 1.02 -6.81 8.96
N TYR A 51 1.51 -5.87 9.79
CA TYR A 51 1.49 -4.46 9.45
C TYR A 51 2.50 -4.15 8.33
N SER A 52 3.72 -4.67 8.41
CA SER A 52 4.74 -4.51 7.39
C SER A 52 4.30 -5.11 6.05
N GLU A 53 3.67 -6.28 6.06
CA GLU A 53 3.09 -6.89 4.86
C GLU A 53 1.99 -6.01 4.25
N GLY A 54 1.01 -5.60 5.07
CA GLY A 54 -0.06 -4.70 4.65
C GLY A 54 0.49 -3.39 4.07
N PHE A 55 1.51 -2.82 4.71
CA PHE A 55 2.16 -1.59 4.23
C PHE A 55 2.73 -1.76 2.83
N ARG A 56 3.49 -2.82 2.57
CA ARG A 56 4.04 -3.08 1.23
C ARG A 56 2.93 -3.24 0.21
N ALA A 57 1.88 -4.00 0.55
CA ALA A 57 0.73 -4.19 -0.31
C ALA A 57 0.09 -2.84 -0.69
N GLY A 58 -0.16 -1.95 0.27
CA GLY A 58 -0.74 -0.62 -0.01
C GLY A 58 0.20 0.34 -0.74
N TYR A 59 1.49 0.31 -0.42
CA TYR A 59 2.49 1.20 -0.99
C TYR A 59 2.80 0.88 -2.46
N PHE A 60 2.93 -0.41 -2.79
CA PHE A 60 3.24 -0.87 -4.14
C PHE A 60 2.01 -1.18 -4.98
N HIS A 61 0.79 -1.09 -4.43
CA HIS A 61 -0.43 -1.18 -5.21
C HIS A 61 -0.43 -0.11 -6.31
N ARG A 62 -0.35 -0.51 -7.57
CA ARG A 62 -0.46 0.39 -8.72
C ARG A 62 -1.76 0.10 -9.46
N PRO A 63 -2.72 1.04 -9.52
CA PRO A 63 -3.88 0.88 -10.38
C PRO A 63 -3.42 0.74 -11.85
N PRO A 64 -4.16 0.02 -12.71
CA PRO A 64 -3.78 -0.23 -14.09
C PRO A 64 -3.47 1.04 -14.88
N SER A 65 -4.13 2.16 -14.56
CA SER A 65 -3.90 3.47 -15.16
C SER A 65 -2.51 4.06 -14.87
N GLU A 66 -1.89 3.74 -13.73
CA GLU A 66 -0.51 4.17 -13.40
C GLU A 66 0.56 3.25 -14.00
N GLN A 67 0.20 2.02 -14.39
CA GLN A 67 1.15 1.09 -15.03
C GLN A 67 1.49 1.51 -16.46
N ILE A 68 0.52 2.07 -17.19
CA ILE A 68 0.69 2.52 -18.58
C ILE A 68 1.72 3.65 -18.70
N LEU A 69 1.83 4.52 -17.67
CA LEU A 69 2.83 5.60 -17.63
C LEU A 69 4.23 5.14 -17.18
N SER A 70 4.33 3.95 -16.59
CA SER A 70 5.60 3.37 -16.13
C SER A 70 6.21 2.37 -17.12
N GLY A 71 5.53 2.09 -18.23
CA GLY A 71 6.05 1.28 -19.33
C GLY A 71 7.06 2.07 -20.14
N GLY A 72 8.36 1.89 -19.86
CA GLY A 72 9.40 2.21 -20.82
C GLY A 72 9.18 1.43 -22.14
N PRO A 73 9.81 1.86 -23.25
CA PRO A 73 9.53 1.30 -24.57
C PRO A 73 9.75 -0.23 -24.57
N PRO A 74 8.94 -0.99 -25.34
CA PRO A 74 9.14 -2.42 -25.46
C PRO A 74 10.55 -2.66 -26.01
N ALA A 75 11.35 -3.43 -25.28
CA ALA A 75 12.62 -3.92 -25.78
C ALA A 75 12.34 -4.77 -27.04
N GLN A 76 12.56 -4.19 -28.21
CA GLN A 76 12.76 -4.96 -29.43
C GLN A 76 14.06 -5.74 -29.26
N SER A 77 13.97 -7.06 -29.20
CA SER A 77 15.10 -7.94 -29.47
C SER A 77 14.76 -8.68 -30.77
N GLY A 78 15.58 -8.45 -31.79
CA GLY A 78 15.49 -9.08 -33.11
C GLY A 78 16.11 -10.46 -33.16
#